data_AF-A0A7X0RMY1-F1
#
_entry.id   AF-A0A7X0RMY1-F1
#
_cell.length_a   1.000
_cell.length_b   1.000
_cell.length_c   1.000
_cell.angle_alpha   90.00
_cell.angle_beta   90.00
_cell.angle_gamma   90.00
#
_symmetry.space_group_name_H-M   'P 1'
#
loop_
_entity.id
_entity.type
_entity.pdbx_description
1 polymer ?
#
loop_
_entity_poly.entity_id
_entity_poly.type
_entity_poly.pdbx_seq_one_letter_code
_entity_poly.pdbx_strand_id
1 'polypeptide(L)'
;MISIDKPIRTLPFEPSEASLTMMSPIFVSFAKRYKLTTRESQVMKILVLEGKRNDDIASMLFISPKTLKNHLAFMMRKTGTSSARGLISLFFKHAMHMLLPSV
;
A
#
# COMPACT_ATOMS: atom_id res chain seq x y z
N MET A 1 27.70 -21.76 -32.22
CA MET A 1 27.00 -22.08 -30.96
C MET A 1 27.24 -20.95 -29.98
N ILE A 2 26.36 -19.96 -29.93
CA ILE A 2 26.35 -18.94 -28.87
C ILE A 2 25.14 -19.29 -28.01
N SER A 3 25.38 -19.86 -26.83
CA SER A 3 24.33 -20.12 -25.84
C SER A 3 23.89 -18.80 -25.22
N ILE A 4 22.87 -18.18 -25.79
CA ILE A 4 22.15 -17.06 -25.17
C ILE A 4 20.96 -17.65 -24.43
N ASP A 5 21.22 -18.26 -23.28
CA ASP A 5 20.16 -18.62 -22.34
C ASP A 5 20.73 -18.62 -20.92
N LYS A 6 20.91 -17.41 -20.37
CA LYS A 6 20.90 -17.24 -18.92
C LYS A 6 19.58 -16.54 -18.62
N PRO A 7 18.63 -17.18 -17.90
CA PRO A 7 17.40 -16.52 -17.53
C PRO A 7 17.79 -15.28 -16.72
N ILE A 8 17.21 -14.14 -17.07
CA ILE A 8 17.27 -12.94 -16.24
C ILE A 8 16.68 -13.37 -14.90
N ARG A 9 17.55 -13.67 -13.94
CA ARG A 9 17.16 -13.96 -12.56
C ARG A 9 16.55 -12.65 -12.08
N THR A 10 15.22 -12.58 -12.05
CA THR A 10 14.51 -11.52 -11.34
C THR A 10 14.94 -11.67 -9.88
N LEU A 11 15.99 -10.94 -9.49
CA LEU A 11 16.28 -10.74 -8.07
C LEU A 11 14.98 -10.17 -7.50
N PRO A 12 14.35 -10.81 -6.50
CA PRO A 12 13.26 -10.16 -5.80
C PRO A 12 13.79 -8.80 -5.38
N PHE A 13 13.08 -7.74 -5.76
CA PHE A 13 13.29 -6.45 -5.13
C PHE A 13 12.89 -6.65 -3.68
N GLU A 14 13.85 -7.05 -2.86
CA GLU A 14 13.74 -7.04 -1.41
C GLU A 14 13.97 -5.57 -1.03
N PRO A 15 12.90 -4.80 -0.77
CA PRO A 15 13.09 -3.42 -0.38
C PRO A 15 13.98 -3.41 0.86
N SER A 16 15.12 -2.72 0.75
CA SER A 16 15.99 -2.54 1.92
C SER A 16 15.18 -1.90 3.05
N GLU A 17 15.47 -2.24 4.31
CA GLU A 17 14.79 -1.61 5.45
C GLU A 17 14.84 -0.07 5.40
N ALA A 18 15.90 0.48 4.81
CA ALA A 18 16.04 1.89 4.52
C ALA A 18 14.93 2.42 3.60
N SER A 19 14.57 1.69 2.52
CA SER A 19 13.49 2.08 1.60
C SER A 19 12.11 2.08 2.29
N LEU A 20 11.83 1.10 3.15
CA LEU A 20 10.59 1.04 3.93
C LEU A 20 10.50 2.20 4.95
N THR A 21 11.63 2.54 5.56
CA THR A 21 11.75 3.65 6.52
C THR A 21 11.49 5.00 5.84
N MET A 22 12.01 5.21 4.62
CA MET A 22 11.77 6.44 3.84
C MET A 22 10.30 6.64 3.43
N MET A 23 9.50 5.56 3.32
CA MET A 23 8.06 5.66 3.01
C MET A 23 7.20 6.01 4.24
N SER A 24 7.73 5.87 5.45
CA SER A 24 6.99 6.11 6.70
C SER A 24 6.34 7.50 6.79
N PRO A 25 7.03 8.61 6.45
CA PRO A 25 6.43 9.95 6.50
C PRO A 25 5.22 10.12 5.57
N ILE A 26 5.25 9.47 4.41
CA ILE A 26 4.15 9.51 3.43
C ILE A 26 2.91 8.83 4.00
N PHE A 27 3.06 7.63 4.58
CA PHE A 27 1.96 6.91 5.23
C PHE A 27 1.41 7.67 6.44
N VAL A 28 2.27 8.24 7.28
CA VAL A 28 1.84 9.03 8.46
C VAL A 28 1.03 10.26 8.03
N SER A 29 1.53 11.00 7.04
CA SER A 29 0.83 12.18 6.53
C SER A 29 -0.50 11.82 5.86
N PHE A 30 -0.54 10.75 5.06
CA PHE A 30 -1.78 10.26 4.45
C PHE A 30 -2.80 9.87 5.51
N ALA A 31 -2.39 9.09 6.51
CA ALA A 31 -3.23 8.70 7.62
C ALA A 31 -3.79 9.91 8.39
N LYS A 32 -2.94 10.92 8.65
CA LYS A 32 -3.35 12.17 9.31
C LYS A 32 -4.36 12.95 8.45
N ARG A 33 -4.11 13.09 7.14
CA ARG A 33 -4.97 13.82 6.20
C ARG A 33 -6.40 13.26 6.17
N TYR A 34 -6.52 11.94 6.16
CA TYR A 34 -7.82 11.25 6.06
C TYR A 34 -8.32 10.69 7.40
N LYS A 35 -7.68 11.04 8.53
CA LYS A 35 -8.04 10.58 9.88
C LYS A 35 -8.18 9.07 9.97
N LEU A 36 -7.24 8.34 9.36
CA LEU A 36 -7.21 6.88 9.43
C LEU A 36 -6.89 6.43 10.86
N THR A 37 -7.57 5.40 11.32
CA THR A 37 -7.21 4.73 12.58
C THR A 37 -5.88 4.01 12.44
N THR A 38 -5.27 3.61 13.57
CA THR A 38 -4.08 2.76 13.56
C THR A 38 -4.29 1.51 12.72
N ARG A 39 -5.48 0.90 12.82
CA ARG A 39 -5.80 -0.34 12.11
C ARG A 39 -5.97 -0.12 10.61
N GLU A 40 -6.69 0.93 10.23
CA GLU A 40 -6.84 1.32 8.83
C GLU A 40 -5.48 1.68 8.20
N SER A 41 -4.60 2.34 8.95
CA SER A 41 -3.26 2.68 8.48
C SER A 41 -2.41 1.43 8.20
N GLN A 42 -2.54 0.39 9.03
CA GLN A 42 -1.88 -0.91 8.77
C GLN A 42 -2.43 -1.58 7.51
N VAL A 43 -3.77 -1.61 7.35
CA VAL A 43 -4.40 -2.14 6.13
C VAL A 43 -3.90 -1.39 4.90
N MET A 44 -3.83 -0.05 4.97
CA MET A 44 -3.38 0.79 3.86
C MET A 44 -1.92 0.51 3.47
N LYS A 45 -1.03 0.31 4.46
CA LYS A 45 0.37 -0.07 4.22
C LYS A 45 0.48 -1.37 3.46
N ILE A 46 -0.18 -2.42 3.95
CA ILE A 46 -0.14 -3.75 3.31
C ILE A 46 -0.76 -3.70 1.91
N LEU A 47 -1.88 -2.97 1.76
CA LEU A 47 -2.57 -2.81 0.48
C LEU A 47 -1.67 -2.18 -0.59
N VAL A 48 -0.87 -1.17 -0.22
CA VAL A 48 0.02 -0.46 -1.15
C VAL A 48 1.29 -1.25 -1.46
N LEU A 49 1.89 -1.91 -0.46
CA LEU A 49 3.21 -2.52 -0.59
C LEU A 49 3.18 -3.93 -1.20
N GLU A 50 2.16 -4.72 -0.88
CA GLU A 50 2.22 -6.17 -1.14
C GLU A 50 1.51 -6.57 -2.44
N GLY A 51 0.58 -5.77 -2.97
CA GLY A 51 -0.21 -6.13 -4.16
C GLY A 51 -1.02 -7.42 -4.03
N LYS A 52 -1.21 -7.92 -2.79
CA LYS A 52 -1.83 -9.21 -2.49
C LYS A 52 -3.36 -9.18 -2.53
N ARG A 53 -3.97 -10.38 -2.55
CA ARG A 53 -5.43 -10.52 -2.48
C ARG A 53 -5.91 -10.18 -1.07
N ASN A 54 -7.18 -9.76 -0.97
CA ASN A 54 -7.79 -9.43 0.32
C ASN A 54 -7.68 -10.55 1.35
N ASP A 55 -7.77 -11.82 0.94
CA ASP A 55 -7.69 -12.95 1.87
C ASP A 55 -6.30 -13.09 2.49
N ASP A 56 -5.24 -12.80 1.72
CA ASP A 56 -3.86 -12.80 2.21
C ASP A 56 -3.64 -11.64 3.19
N ILE A 57 -4.12 -10.44 2.85
CA ILE A 57 -4.05 -9.26 3.71
C ILE A 57 -4.76 -9.54 5.04
N ALA A 58 -5.95 -10.16 4.99
CA ALA A 58 -6.71 -10.53 6.17
C ALA A 58 -5.93 -11.50 7.06
N SER A 59 -5.26 -12.48 6.44
CA SER A 59 -4.45 -13.49 7.12
C SER A 59 -3.22 -12.89 7.80
N MET A 60 -2.46 -12.04 7.10
CA MET A 60 -1.31 -11.30 7.68
C MET A 60 -1.71 -10.43 8.87
N LEU A 61 -2.95 -9.96 8.85
CA LEU A 61 -3.50 -9.12 9.88
C LEU A 61 -4.21 -9.91 10.99
N PHE A 62 -4.30 -11.24 10.90
CA PHE A 62 -5.04 -12.09 11.83
C PHE A 62 -6.51 -11.65 12.01
N ILE A 63 -7.17 -11.29 10.91
CA ILE A 63 -8.59 -10.89 10.89
C ILE A 63 -9.35 -11.67 9.81
N SER A 64 -10.69 -11.67 9.91
CA SER A 64 -11.51 -12.26 8.85
C SER A 64 -11.50 -11.41 7.56
N PRO A 65 -11.70 -12.01 6.37
CA PRO A 65 -11.90 -11.25 5.13
C PRO A 65 -13.07 -10.26 5.21
N LYS A 66 -14.11 -10.58 6.00
CA LYS A 66 -15.23 -9.67 6.26
C LYS A 66 -14.79 -8.44 7.05
N THR A 67 -13.97 -8.64 8.08
CA THR A 67 -13.38 -7.54 8.88
C THR A 67 -12.50 -6.65 8.00
N LEU A 68 -11.69 -7.23 7.11
CA LEU A 68 -10.89 -6.47 6.16
C LEU A 68 -11.78 -5.63 5.22
N LYS A 69 -12.85 -6.22 4.66
CA LYS A 69 -13.82 -5.48 3.82
C LYS A 69 -14.45 -4.32 4.58
N ASN A 70 -14.74 -4.47 5.87
CA ASN A 70 -15.23 -3.38 6.70
C ASN A 70 -14.18 -2.26 6.85
N HIS A 71 -12.91 -2.59 7.13
CA HIS A 71 -11.83 -1.58 7.16
C HIS A 71 -11.69 -0.85 5.82
N LEU A 72 -11.71 -1.58 4.69
CA LEU A 72 -11.70 -0.97 3.36
C LEU A 72 -12.90 -0.02 3.17
N ALA A 73 -14.10 -0.43 3.56
CA ALA A 73 -15.30 0.41 3.46
C ALA A 73 -15.19 1.70 4.29
N PHE A 74 -14.67 1.62 5.52
CA PHE A 74 -14.45 2.80 6.36
C PHE A 74 -13.38 3.73 5.77
N MET A 75 -12.26 3.19 5.28
CA MET A 75 -11.25 3.98 4.58
C MET A 75 -11.80 4.64 3.31
N MET A 76 -12.59 3.92 2.53
CA MET A 76 -13.24 4.45 1.32
C MET A 76 -14.16 5.62 1.65
N ARG A 77 -14.97 5.51 2.73
CA ARG A 77 -15.78 6.63 3.23
C ARG A 77 -14.94 7.83 3.68
N LYS A 78 -13.85 7.61 4.40
CA LYS A 78 -12.95 8.68 4.88
C LYS A 78 -12.20 9.40 3.76
N THR A 79 -11.91 8.68 2.68
CA THR A 79 -11.11 9.18 1.54
C THR A 79 -11.96 9.64 0.37
N GLY A 80 -13.28 9.41 0.39
CA GLY A 80 -14.18 9.68 -0.74
C GLY A 80 -13.92 8.77 -1.94
N THR A 81 -13.27 7.61 -1.75
CA THR A 81 -13.00 6.64 -2.82
C THR A 81 -14.08 5.56 -2.86
N SER A 82 -14.20 4.87 -4.00
CA SER A 82 -15.21 3.82 -4.23
C SER A 82 -14.63 2.41 -4.37
N SER A 83 -13.30 2.26 -4.33
CA SER A 83 -12.64 0.96 -4.44
C SER A 83 -11.27 0.94 -3.79
N ALA A 84 -10.75 -0.26 -3.51
CA ALA A 84 -9.38 -0.45 -3.04
C ALA A 84 -8.33 0.09 -4.05
N ARG A 85 -8.58 -0.04 -5.36
CA ARG A 85 -7.73 0.58 -6.38
C ARG A 85 -7.77 2.11 -6.31
N GLY A 86 -8.94 2.68 -6.01
CA GLY A 86 -9.09 4.10 -5.74
C GLY A 86 -8.28 4.57 -4.54
N LEU A 87 -8.24 3.79 -3.45
CA LEU A 87 -7.37 4.07 -2.29
C LEU A 87 -5.89 4.10 -2.70
N ILE A 88 -5.44 3.09 -3.45
CA ILE A 88 -4.06 2.99 -3.92
C ILE A 88 -3.70 4.19 -4.82
N SER A 89 -4.55 4.50 -5.80
CA SER A 89 -4.34 5.64 -6.71
C SER A 89 -4.28 6.97 -5.94
N LEU A 90 -5.18 7.18 -4.97
CA LEU A 90 -5.18 8.38 -4.15
C LEU A 90 -3.92 8.49 -3.29
N PHE A 91 -3.42 7.36 -2.75
CA PHE A 91 -2.17 7.33 -2.00
C PHE A 91 -0.99 7.73 -2.87
N PHE A 92 -0.85 7.16 -4.07
CA PHE A 92 0.24 7.54 -4.97
C PHE A 92 0.15 9.01 -5.38
N LYS A 93 -1.05 9.54 -5.66
CA LYS A 93 -1.23 10.97 -5.90
C LYS A 93 -0.73 11.82 -4.71
N HIS A 94 -1.11 11.45 -3.49
CA HIS A 94 -0.64 12.12 -2.27
C HIS A 94 0.89 12.01 -2.09
N ALA A 95 1.46 10.84 -2.35
CA ALA A 95 2.90 10.61 -2.30
C ALA A 95 3.65 11.47 -3.32
N MET A 96 3.14 11.57 -4.55
CA MET A 96 3.74 12.39 -5.61
C MET A 96 3.74 13.87 -5.23
N HIS A 97 2.62 14.42 -4.74
CA HIS A 97 2.60 15.82 -4.27
C HIS A 97 3.51 16.08 -3.07
N MET A 98 3.81 15.06 -2.26
CA MET A 98 4.75 15.19 -1.14
C MET A 98 6.21 15.14 -1.57
N LEU A 99 6.54 14.28 -2.54
CA LEU A 99 7.90 14.09 -3.04
C LEU A 99 8.28 15.12 -4.10
N LEU A 100 7.30 15.63 -4.85
CA LEU A 100 7.43 16.59 -5.95
C LEU A 100 6.42 17.74 -5.74
N PRO A 101 6.67 18.67 -4.80
CA PRO A 101 5.71 19.71 -4.41
C PRO A 101 5.41 20.77 -5.48
N SER A 102 6.15 20.75 -6.59
CA SER A 102 6.03 21.68 -7.72
C SER A 102 5.18 21.16 -8.89
N VAL A 103 4.49 20.01 -8.73
CA VAL A 103 3.56 19.41 -9.72
C VAL A 103 2.13 19.29 -9.18
#